data_AF-A0A0P8XKU3-F1
#
_entry.id   AF-A0A0P8XKU3-F1
#
_cell.length_a   1.000
_cell.length_b   1.000
_cell.length_c   1.000
_cell.angle_alpha   90.00
_cell.angle_beta   90.00
_cell.angle_gamma   90.00
#
_symmetry.space_group_name_H-M   'P 1'
#
loop_
_entity.id
_entity.type
_entity.pdbx_description
1 polymer ?
#
loop_
_entity_poly.entity_id
_entity_poly.type
_entity_poly.pdbx_seq_one_letter_code
_entity_poly.pdbx_strand_id
1 'polypeptide(L)'
;MNDPQSAQYRNEEVKPWGVVCGEVNVKNRMGGYIGFTGYVAFPRGGDEWKTIILDNDTSYEVNMLCKSSPAEILKSEMLVGEGKRGWYVQIISPEEYNGPTPVADVDRLTKLGYPLTISKASGKAYLGPFKNKKSAIAVGLSMESITSMQWMNSEWIF
;
A
#
# COMPACT_ATOMS: atom_id res chain seq x y z
N MET A 1 -33.82 -4.58 -2.04
CA MET A 1 -34.01 -3.95 -3.37
C MET A 1 -32.66 -3.38 -3.76
N ASN A 2 -31.78 -4.27 -4.26
CA ASN A 2 -30.38 -3.98 -4.58
C ASN A 2 -30.33 -3.58 -6.05
N ASP A 3 -30.43 -2.29 -6.31
CA ASP A 3 -30.31 -1.76 -7.67
C ASP A 3 -28.82 -1.75 -8.07
N PRO A 4 -28.40 -2.52 -9.09
CA PRO A 4 -27.00 -2.68 -9.50
C PRO A 4 -26.37 -1.40 -10.06
N GLN A 5 -27.11 -0.29 -10.19
CA GLN A 5 -26.53 1.06 -10.38
C GLN A 5 -25.98 1.64 -9.06
N SER A 6 -25.30 0.81 -8.25
CA SER A 6 -24.91 1.10 -6.87
C SER A 6 -23.78 2.13 -6.73
N ALA A 7 -22.97 2.31 -7.77
CA ALA A 7 -21.95 3.33 -7.86
C ALA A 7 -21.74 3.70 -9.33
N GLN A 8 -21.45 4.96 -9.64
CA GLN A 8 -21.06 5.37 -10.99
C GLN A 8 -19.56 5.64 -10.99
N TYR A 9 -18.85 5.10 -11.98
CA TYR A 9 -17.41 5.31 -12.15
C TYR A 9 -17.17 6.21 -13.37
N ARG A 10 -16.10 7.00 -13.31
CA ARG A 10 -15.62 7.79 -14.44
C ARG A 10 -14.13 8.09 -14.30
N ASN A 11 -13.53 8.54 -15.40
CA ASN A 11 -12.13 8.98 -15.46
C ASN A 11 -11.15 7.89 -14.98
N GLU A 12 -11.48 6.63 -15.25
CA GLU A 12 -10.65 5.49 -14.88
C GLU A 12 -9.38 5.46 -15.73
N GLU A 13 -8.24 5.42 -15.05
CA GLU A 13 -6.93 5.31 -15.66
C GLU A 13 -6.18 4.15 -15.00
N VAL A 14 -5.78 3.17 -15.80
CA VAL A 14 -4.87 2.11 -15.37
C VAL A 14 -3.45 2.66 -15.45
N LYS A 15 -2.78 2.75 -14.31
CA LYS A 15 -1.39 3.21 -14.25
C LYS A 15 -0.43 2.10 -14.65
N PRO A 16 0.75 2.43 -15.21
CA PRO A 16 1.75 1.43 -15.61
C PRO A 16 2.21 0.49 -14.49
N TRP A 17 2.07 0.89 -13.23
CA TRP A 17 2.40 0.09 -12.05
C TRP A 17 1.21 -0.72 -11.50
N GLY A 18 0.12 -0.86 -12.26
CA GLY A 18 -0.95 -1.82 -12.00
C GLY A 18 -2.06 -1.36 -11.05
N VAL A 19 -2.08 -0.07 -10.66
CA VAL A 19 -3.20 0.50 -9.91
C VAL A 19 -4.19 1.17 -10.85
N VAL A 20 -5.46 1.18 -10.47
CA VAL A 20 -6.53 1.88 -11.17
C VAL A 20 -6.93 3.10 -10.36
N CYS A 21 -6.87 4.27 -10.99
CA CYS A 21 -7.30 5.52 -10.39
C CYS A 21 -8.53 6.04 -11.12
N GLY A 22 -9.48 6.62 -10.41
CA GLY A 22 -10.66 7.19 -11.04
C GLY A 22 -11.52 7.94 -10.04
N GLU A 23 -12.76 8.21 -10.42
CA GLU A 23 -13.75 8.79 -9.52
C GLU A 23 -14.95 7.85 -9.40
N VAL A 24 -15.48 7.75 -8.17
CA VAL A 24 -16.67 6.98 -7.84
C VAL A 24 -17.73 7.90 -7.25
N ASN A 25 -18.95 7.81 -7.77
CA ASN A 25 -20.12 8.46 -7.21
C ASN A 25 -20.87 7.46 -6.34
N VAL A 26 -20.62 7.53 -5.03
CA VAL A 26 -21.26 6.65 -4.05
C VAL A 26 -22.57 7.24 -3.54
N LYS A 27 -23.49 6.37 -3.13
CA LYS A 27 -24.72 6.78 -2.45
C LYS A 27 -24.46 6.97 -0.96
N ASN A 28 -25.07 7.99 -0.36
CA ASN A 28 -25.16 8.10 1.09
C ASN A 28 -26.13 7.05 1.66
N ARG A 29 -26.23 6.97 3.00
CA ARG A 29 -27.15 6.05 3.70
C ARG A 29 -28.62 6.24 3.33
N MET A 30 -29.00 7.40 2.77
CA MET A 30 -30.35 7.72 2.32
C MET A 30 -30.57 7.40 0.82
N GLY A 31 -29.59 6.80 0.15
CA GLY A 31 -29.68 6.38 -1.26
C GLY A 31 -29.40 7.49 -2.28
N GLY A 32 -29.06 8.70 -1.84
CA GLY A 32 -28.72 9.82 -2.71
C GLY A 32 -27.24 9.86 -3.07
N TYR A 33 -26.91 10.17 -4.31
CA TYR A 33 -25.53 10.40 -4.75
C TYR A 33 -24.93 11.64 -4.08
N ILE A 34 -23.73 11.52 -3.54
CA ILE A 34 -23.03 12.64 -2.86
C ILE A 34 -21.99 13.33 -3.75
N GLY A 35 -21.90 12.92 -5.01
CA GLY A 35 -20.92 13.43 -5.96
C GLY A 35 -19.75 12.48 -6.18
N PHE A 36 -19.02 12.74 -7.25
CA PHE A 36 -17.85 11.97 -7.63
C PHE A 36 -16.69 12.25 -6.66
N THR A 37 -16.11 11.18 -6.14
CA THR A 37 -14.99 11.20 -5.20
C THR A 37 -13.86 10.35 -5.76
N GLY A 38 -12.61 10.83 -5.69
CA GLY A 38 -11.46 10.09 -6.20
C GLY A 38 -11.31 8.72 -5.51
N TYR A 39 -10.71 7.74 -6.18
CA TYR A 39 -10.31 6.48 -5.56
C TYR A 39 -9.03 5.95 -6.19
N VAL A 40 -8.37 5.05 -5.46
CA VAL A 40 -7.34 4.16 -6.00
C VAL A 40 -7.72 2.72 -5.70
N ALA A 41 -7.59 1.84 -6.69
CA ALA A 41 -7.76 0.41 -6.55
C ALA A 41 -6.48 -0.33 -6.95
N PHE A 42 -6.11 -1.34 -6.19
CA PHE A 42 -4.89 -2.12 -6.43
C PHE A 42 -5.12 -3.61 -6.12
N PRO A 43 -4.41 -4.51 -6.83
CA PRO A 43 -4.53 -5.95 -6.56
C PRO A 43 -4.01 -6.28 -5.16
N ARG A 44 -4.57 -7.31 -4.52
CA ARG A 44 -4.09 -7.86 -3.24
C ARG A 44 -3.42 -9.24 -3.34
N GLY A 45 -3.13 -9.66 -4.57
CA GLY A 45 -2.71 -11.02 -4.89
C GLY A 45 -3.92 -11.89 -5.28
N GLY A 46 -3.72 -12.84 -6.20
CA GLY A 46 -4.83 -13.58 -6.81
C GLY A 46 -5.80 -12.65 -7.55
N ASP A 47 -7.11 -12.91 -7.40
CA ASP A 47 -8.20 -12.14 -8.00
C ASP A 47 -8.76 -11.04 -7.07
N GLU A 48 -8.15 -10.83 -5.90
CA GLU A 48 -8.61 -9.85 -4.92
C GLU A 48 -8.15 -8.42 -5.26
N TRP A 49 -9.06 -7.47 -5.09
CA TRP A 49 -8.79 -6.04 -5.25
C TRP A 49 -9.10 -5.29 -3.97
N LYS A 50 -8.23 -4.35 -3.62
CA LYS A 50 -8.46 -3.38 -2.55
C LYS A 50 -8.70 -2.01 -3.15
N THR A 51 -9.76 -1.35 -2.69
CA THR A 51 -10.13 0.00 -3.11
C THR A 51 -10.08 0.94 -1.92
N ILE A 52 -9.48 2.11 -2.11
CA ILE A 52 -9.45 3.21 -1.15
C ILE A 52 -10.13 4.40 -1.80
N ILE A 53 -11.21 4.89 -1.18
CA ILE A 53 -11.95 6.07 -1.62
C ILE A 53 -11.36 7.29 -0.91
N LEU A 54 -11.16 8.37 -1.66
CA LEU A 54 -10.62 9.64 -1.19
C LEU A 54 -11.51 10.24 -0.09
N ASP A 55 -10.95 10.37 1.10
CA ASP A 55 -11.50 11.14 2.21
C ASP A 55 -10.38 11.94 2.90
N ASN A 56 -10.67 12.56 4.04
CA ASN A 56 -9.68 13.35 4.77
C ASN A 56 -8.48 12.50 5.24
N ASP A 57 -8.72 11.24 5.60
CA ASP A 57 -7.72 10.36 6.21
C ASP A 57 -6.86 9.66 5.16
N THR A 58 -7.47 9.32 4.02
CA THR A 58 -6.88 8.58 2.89
C THR A 58 -6.39 9.48 1.75
N SER A 59 -6.54 10.80 1.92
CA SER A 59 -6.16 11.80 0.93
C SER A 59 -4.73 11.64 0.42
N TYR A 60 -3.81 11.22 1.29
CA TYR A 60 -2.41 11.05 0.93
C TYR A 60 -2.20 9.82 0.05
N GLU A 61 -2.72 8.67 0.46
CA GLU A 61 -2.57 7.39 -0.22
C GLU A 61 -3.15 7.45 -1.63
N VAL A 62 -4.38 7.97 -1.77
CA VAL A 62 -5.03 8.12 -3.08
C VAL A 62 -4.23 9.06 -3.98
N ASN A 63 -3.86 10.26 -3.48
CA ASN A 63 -3.12 11.22 -4.30
C ASN A 63 -1.73 10.74 -4.69
N MET A 64 -1.04 10.03 -3.80
CA MET A 64 0.32 9.59 -4.04
C MET A 64 0.37 8.40 -4.99
N LEU A 65 -0.45 7.37 -4.75
CA LEU A 65 -0.48 6.16 -5.57
C LEU A 65 -1.03 6.40 -6.98
N CYS A 66 -1.82 7.46 -7.18
CA CYS A 66 -2.27 7.86 -8.50
C CYS A 66 -1.28 8.75 -9.28
N LYS A 67 -0.31 9.36 -8.60
CA LYS A 67 0.69 10.25 -9.22
C LYS A 67 2.06 9.61 -9.41
N SER A 68 2.40 8.63 -8.59
CA SER A 68 3.75 8.04 -8.56
C SER A 68 3.69 6.54 -8.36
N SER A 69 4.62 5.86 -9.02
CA SER A 69 4.82 4.43 -8.84
C SER A 69 5.39 4.15 -7.43
N PRO A 70 5.18 2.92 -6.92
CA PRO A 70 5.75 2.50 -5.63
C PRO A 70 7.26 2.68 -5.55
N ALA A 71 7.97 2.43 -6.65
CA ALA A 71 9.42 2.59 -6.73
C ALA A 71 9.85 4.07 -6.65
N GLU A 72 9.08 4.98 -7.22
CA GLU A 72 9.34 6.42 -7.10
C GLU A 72 9.07 6.92 -5.68
N ILE A 73 7.96 6.50 -5.08
CA ILE A 73 7.63 6.84 -3.68
C ILE A 73 8.71 6.30 -2.75
N LEU A 74 9.14 5.05 -2.94
CA LEU A 74 10.23 4.44 -2.19
C LEU A 74 11.49 5.31 -2.27
N LYS A 75 11.91 5.69 -3.49
CA LYS A 75 13.12 6.52 -3.69
C LYS A 75 13.00 7.92 -3.07
N SER A 76 11.83 8.56 -3.13
CA SER A 76 11.65 9.93 -2.64
C SER A 76 11.43 10.01 -1.13
N GLU A 77 10.77 9.00 -0.55
CA GLU A 77 10.30 9.02 0.84
C GLU A 77 11.18 8.22 1.80
N MET A 78 12.02 7.34 1.30
CA MET A 78 12.98 6.65 2.14
C MET A 78 14.04 7.60 2.67
N LEU A 79 14.41 7.37 3.92
CA LEU A 79 15.60 7.92 4.54
C LEU A 79 16.76 6.99 4.20
N VAL A 80 17.73 7.51 3.46
CA VAL A 80 18.94 6.77 3.09
C VAL A 80 20.03 6.99 4.16
N GLY A 81 20.65 5.91 4.62
CA GLY A 81 21.78 5.91 5.56
C GLY A 81 21.56 5.03 6.79
N GLU A 82 22.63 4.38 7.26
CA GLU A 82 22.60 3.57 8.49
C GLU A 82 22.21 4.43 9.71
N GLY A 83 21.44 3.83 10.64
CA GLY A 83 21.05 4.48 11.91
C GLY A 83 20.00 5.59 11.80
N LYS A 84 19.31 5.72 10.66
CA LYS A 84 18.20 6.67 10.52
C LYS A 84 16.95 6.13 11.23
N ARG A 85 16.36 6.98 12.06
CA ARG A 85 15.05 6.73 12.69
C ARG A 85 13.95 7.10 11.73
N GLY A 86 12.93 6.27 11.64
CA GLY A 86 11.83 6.50 10.71
C GLY A 86 10.71 5.49 10.88
N TRP A 87 9.74 5.61 9.99
CA TRP A 87 8.65 4.65 9.87
C TRP A 87 9.12 3.46 9.06
N TYR A 88 8.79 2.25 9.50
CA TYR A 88 9.08 1.01 8.80
C TYR A 88 7.79 0.29 8.51
N VAL A 89 7.73 -0.45 7.41
CA VAL A 89 6.62 -1.35 7.12
C VAL A 89 7.08 -2.77 7.43
N GLN A 90 6.38 -3.46 8.32
CA GLN A 90 6.69 -4.85 8.65
C GLN A 90 6.22 -5.77 7.52
N ILE A 91 7.12 -6.62 7.03
CA ILE A 91 6.83 -7.69 6.06
C ILE A 91 6.18 -8.85 6.81
N ILE A 92 5.03 -9.32 6.33
CA ILE A 92 4.38 -10.51 6.88
C ILE A 92 4.18 -11.53 5.78
N SER A 93 4.77 -12.70 6.01
CA SER A 93 4.54 -13.86 5.16
C SER A 93 3.27 -14.57 5.65
N PRO A 94 2.31 -14.88 4.76
CA PRO A 94 1.10 -15.61 5.13
C PRO A 94 1.39 -16.96 5.79
N GLU A 95 2.49 -17.60 5.41
CA GLU A 95 2.93 -18.90 5.94
C GLU A 95 3.40 -18.82 7.40
N GLU A 96 3.96 -17.68 7.79
CA GLU A 96 4.57 -17.46 9.11
C GLU A 96 4.13 -16.12 9.73
N TYR A 97 2.82 -15.92 9.86
CA TYR A 97 2.25 -14.66 10.35
C TYR A 97 2.86 -14.15 11.67
N ASN A 98 3.15 -15.06 12.61
CA ASN A 98 3.78 -14.74 13.90
C ASN A 98 5.29 -15.07 13.95
N GLY A 99 5.83 -15.66 12.88
CA GLY A 99 7.20 -16.15 12.82
C GLY A 99 8.20 -15.14 12.25
N PRO A 100 9.47 -15.55 12.07
CA PRO A 100 10.43 -14.82 11.25
C PRO A 100 9.93 -14.69 9.80
N THR A 101 10.45 -13.72 9.06
CA THR A 101 10.16 -13.66 7.63
C THR A 101 10.98 -14.75 6.92
N PRO A 102 10.36 -15.64 6.11
CA PRO A 102 11.08 -16.69 5.41
C PRO A 102 12.21 -16.13 4.54
N VAL A 103 13.36 -16.82 4.49
CA VAL A 103 14.53 -16.38 3.73
C VAL A 103 14.21 -16.21 2.24
N ALA A 104 13.37 -17.10 1.68
CA ALA A 104 12.93 -16.99 0.29
C ALA A 104 12.18 -15.68 0.00
N ASP A 105 11.39 -15.19 0.96
CA ASP A 105 10.68 -13.91 0.85
C ASP A 105 11.65 -12.72 0.93
N VAL A 106 12.62 -12.78 1.84
CA VAL A 106 13.69 -11.77 1.95
C VAL A 106 14.50 -11.70 0.67
N ASP A 107 14.92 -12.85 0.13
CA ASP A 107 15.69 -12.93 -1.11
C ASP A 107 14.91 -12.39 -2.32
N ARG A 108 13.62 -12.72 -2.40
CA ARG A 108 12.73 -12.24 -3.47
C ARG A 108 12.62 -10.72 -3.45
N LEU A 109 12.36 -10.13 -2.28
CA LEU A 109 12.24 -8.69 -2.13
C LEU A 109 13.56 -7.95 -2.38
N THR A 110 14.68 -8.51 -1.92
CA THR A 110 16.00 -7.94 -2.15
C THR A 110 16.33 -7.91 -3.65
N LYS A 111 15.98 -8.98 -4.39
CA LYS A 111 16.14 -9.03 -5.86
C LYS A 111 15.26 -8.01 -6.59
N LEU A 112 14.09 -7.67 -6.04
CA LEU A 112 13.23 -6.60 -6.55
C LEU A 112 13.73 -5.19 -6.18
N GLY A 113 14.83 -5.09 -5.44
CA GLY A 113 15.45 -3.81 -5.06
C GLY A 113 14.82 -3.16 -3.83
N TYR A 114 14.07 -3.90 -3.02
CA TYR A 114 13.53 -3.38 -1.76
C TYR A 114 14.59 -3.46 -0.65
N PRO A 115 15.00 -2.33 -0.05
CA PRO A 115 15.97 -2.32 1.03
C PRO A 115 15.31 -2.77 2.34
N LEU A 116 15.65 -3.98 2.79
CA LEU A 116 15.10 -4.58 4.00
C LEU A 116 16.06 -4.49 5.18
N THR A 117 15.50 -4.23 6.35
CA THR A 117 16.16 -4.39 7.66
C THR A 117 15.61 -5.63 8.34
N ILE A 118 16.47 -6.55 8.78
CA ILE A 118 16.07 -7.76 9.51
C ILE A 118 16.29 -7.54 11.01
N SER A 119 15.24 -7.72 11.81
CA SER A 119 15.34 -7.70 13.26
C SER A 119 16.10 -8.94 13.76
N LYS A 120 17.21 -8.74 14.47
CA LYS A 120 17.97 -9.85 15.07
C LYS A 120 17.19 -10.58 16.18
N ALA A 121 16.25 -9.90 16.83
CA ALA A 121 15.49 -10.46 17.95
C ALA A 121 14.31 -11.33 17.48
N SER A 122 13.65 -10.95 16.39
CA SER A 122 12.44 -11.62 15.90
C SER A 122 12.61 -12.31 14.56
N GLY A 123 13.70 -12.05 13.83
CA GLY A 123 13.89 -12.53 12.45
C GLY A 123 12.91 -11.91 11.43
N LYS A 124 12.13 -10.90 11.84
CA LYS A 124 11.17 -10.23 10.97
C LYS A 124 11.87 -9.19 10.08
N ALA A 125 11.44 -9.13 8.83
CA ALA A 125 11.89 -8.14 7.87
C ALA A 125 11.04 -6.87 7.90
N TYR A 126 11.70 -5.74 7.71
CA TYR A 126 11.10 -4.41 7.71
C TYR A 126 11.61 -3.61 6.51
N LEU A 127 10.70 -2.96 5.79
CA LEU A 127 11.03 -2.01 4.74
C LEU A 127 11.08 -0.60 5.31
N GLY A 128 12.15 0.15 5.05
CA GLY A 128 12.33 1.51 5.56
C GLY A 128 13.78 1.78 5.96
N PRO A 129 14.05 2.90 6.66
CA PRO A 129 13.08 3.86 7.23
C PRO A 129 12.47 4.83 6.21
N PHE A 130 11.23 5.26 6.44
CA PHE A 130 10.49 6.28 5.70
C PHE A 130 10.39 7.59 6.51
N LYS A 131 10.36 8.73 5.79
CA LYS A 131 10.21 10.08 6.37
C LYS A 131 8.93 10.25 7.20
N ASN A 132 7.83 9.64 6.78
CA ASN A 132 6.54 9.75 7.45
C ASN A 132 5.72 8.45 7.34
N LYS A 133 4.73 8.32 8.24
CA LYS A 133 3.86 7.15 8.34
C LYS A 133 3.09 6.86 7.05
N LYS A 134 2.59 7.92 6.40
CA LYS A 134 1.72 7.80 5.23
C LYS A 134 2.49 7.28 4.01
N SER A 135 3.75 7.68 3.82
CA SER A 135 4.63 7.10 2.79
C SER A 135 4.86 5.61 3.01
N ALA A 136 5.11 5.22 4.26
CA ALA A 136 5.30 3.81 4.62
C ALA A 136 4.04 2.99 4.29
N ILE A 137 2.86 3.50 4.66
CA ILE A 137 1.57 2.85 4.33
C ILE A 137 1.37 2.76 2.82
N ALA A 138 1.54 3.86 2.07
CA ALA A 138 1.33 3.88 0.63
C ALA A 138 2.23 2.85 -0.09
N VAL A 139 3.52 2.80 0.25
CA VAL A 139 4.44 1.81 -0.32
C VAL A 139 4.04 0.39 0.08
N GLY A 140 3.76 0.14 1.36
CA GLY A 140 3.32 -1.19 1.82
C GLY A 140 2.09 -1.71 1.08
N LEU A 141 1.05 -0.88 0.97
CA LEU A 141 -0.18 -1.21 0.22
C LEU A 141 0.11 -1.58 -1.23
N SER A 142 0.99 -0.82 -1.88
CA SER A 142 1.33 -1.08 -3.27
C SER A 142 2.25 -2.27 -3.50
N MET A 143 2.93 -2.77 -2.45
CA MET A 143 3.72 -3.99 -2.54
C MET A 143 2.89 -5.25 -2.33
N GLU A 144 1.71 -5.17 -1.69
CA GLU A 144 0.76 -6.29 -1.60
C GLU A 144 0.47 -6.89 -2.98
N SER A 145 0.26 -6.01 -3.98
CA SER A 145 -0.05 -6.41 -5.35
C SER A 145 1.11 -7.13 -6.06
N ILE A 146 2.36 -6.79 -5.72
CA ILE A 146 3.56 -7.27 -6.41
C ILE A 146 4.09 -8.56 -5.76
N THR A 147 3.90 -8.69 -4.44
CA THR A 147 4.64 -9.68 -3.63
C THR A 147 3.74 -10.76 -3.03
N SER A 148 2.42 -10.58 -3.05
CA SER A 148 1.46 -11.40 -2.28
C SER A 148 1.76 -11.45 -0.77
N MET A 149 2.57 -10.52 -0.27
CA MET A 149 2.87 -10.37 1.15
C MET A 149 1.87 -9.45 1.80
N GLN A 150 1.50 -9.76 3.04
CA GLN A 150 0.60 -8.93 3.82
C GLN A 150 1.38 -7.91 4.64
N TRP A 151 0.76 -6.77 4.91
CA TRP A 151 1.35 -5.68 5.69
C TRP A 151 0.34 -5.25 6.75
N MET A 152 0.78 -5.29 8.00
CA MET A 152 -0.11 -4.96 9.11
C MET A 152 0.09 -3.56 9.64
N ASN A 153 1.34 -3.14 9.83
CA ASN A 153 1.63 -1.90 10.54
C ASN A 153 2.85 -1.17 10.00
N SER A 154 2.74 0.15 10.03
CA SER A 154 3.89 1.05 10.01
C SER A 154 4.35 1.29 11.45
N GLU A 155 5.57 0.92 11.79
CA GLU A 155 6.14 1.08 13.13
C GLU A 155 7.28 2.10 13.12
N TRP A 156 7.41 2.90 14.17
CA TRP A 156 8.56 3.77 14.36
C TRP A 156 9.66 2.97 15.08
N ILE A 157 10.81 2.78 14.43
CA ILE A 157 11.94 2.03 14.98
C ILE A 157 13.13 2.98 15.20
N PHE A 158 13.79 2.86 16.37
CA PHE A 158 14.82 3.75 16.91
C PHE A 158 16.25 3.43 16.46
#